data_AF-A0A1I5R694-F1
#
_entry.id   AF-A0A1I5R694-F1
#
_cell.length_a   1.000
_cell.length_b   1.000
_cell.length_c   1.000
_cell.angle_alpha   90.00
_cell.angle_beta   90.00
_cell.angle_gamma   90.00
#
_symmetry.space_group_name_H-M   'P 1'
#
loop_
_entity.id
_entity.type
_entity.pdbx_description
1 polymer ?
#
loop_
_entity_poly.entity_id
_entity_poly.type
_entity_poly.pdbx_seq_one_letter_code
_entity_poly.pdbx_strand_id
1 'polypeptide(L)' 'MDVQHKELEMMRGEIETEIRAIFKANMKIFDWDIPENDDRESAQLIINVMQEAIDKLKQEIESGEFDNY' A
#
# COMPACT_ATOMS: atom_id res chain seq x y z
N MET A 1 -7.32 -17.34 19.34
CA MET A 1 -7.11 -16.05 18.67
C MET A 1 -6.99 -15.01 19.76
N ASP A 2 -5.83 -14.36 19.89
CA ASP A 2 -5.64 -13.31 20.90
C ASP A 2 -6.47 -12.06 20.57
N VAL A 3 -6.48 -11.09 21.49
CA VAL A 3 -7.26 -9.85 21.35
C VAL A 3 -6.77 -9.02 20.16
N GLN A 4 -5.46 -8.98 19.92
CA GLN A 4 -4.85 -8.21 18.83
C GLN A 4 -5.26 -8.74 17.45
N HIS A 5 -5.25 -10.06 17.27
CA HIS A 5 -5.69 -10.70 16.04
C HIS A 5 -7.18 -10.45 15.76
N LYS A 6 -8.03 -10.44 16.81
CA LYS A 6 -9.45 -10.11 16.64
C LYS A 6 -9.67 -8.66 16.22
N GLU A 7 -8.94 -7.72 16.82
CA GLU A 7 -9.00 -6.30 16.47
C GLU A 7 -8.53 -6.06 15.04
N LEU A 8 -7.44 -6.72 14.63
CA LEU A 8 -6.96 -6.68 13.25
C LEU A 8 -7.98 -7.21 12.24
N GLU A 9 -8.67 -8.31 12.54
CA GLU A 9 -9.73 -8.83 11.65
C GLU A 9 -10.89 -7.84 11.49
N MET A 10 -11.24 -7.10 12.55
CA MET A 10 -12.26 -6.05 12.45
C MET A 10 -11.78 -4.86 11.62
N MET A 11 -10.50 -4.49 11.75
CA MET A 11 -9.90 -3.38 11.02
C MET A 11 -9.49 -3.71 9.58
N ARG A 12 -9.46 -4.99 9.19
CA ARG A 12 -9.01 -5.45 7.87
C ARG A 12 -9.61 -4.64 6.71
N GLY A 13 -10.92 -4.40 6.76
CA GLY A 13 -11.62 -3.63 5.72
C GLY A 13 -11.21 -2.15 5.67
N GLU A 14 -10.91 -1.54 6.82
CA GLU A 14 -10.42 -0.16 6.91
C GLU A 14 -9.01 -0.07 6.32
N ILE A 15 -8.12 -1.00 6.71
CA ILE A 15 -6.75 -1.09 6.17
C ILE A 15 -6.78 -1.27 4.64
N GLU A 16 -7.62 -2.16 4.11
CA GLU A 16 -7.78 -2.33 2.67
C GLU A 16 -8.27 -1.04 1.97
N THR A 17 -9.15 -0.29 2.62
CA THR A 17 -9.67 0.98 2.11
C THR A 17 -8.58 2.04 2.05
N GLU A 18 -7.77 2.16 3.09
CA GLU A 18 -6.65 3.10 3.18
C GLU A 18 -5.59 2.82 2.13
N ILE A 19 -5.19 1.56 1.96
CA ILE A 19 -4.22 1.15 0.93
C ILE A 19 -4.74 1.49 -0.47
N ARG A 20 -6.04 1.25 -0.74
CA ARG A 20 -6.65 1.64 -2.03
C ARG A 20 -6.68 3.15 -2.24
N ALA A 21 -6.89 3.93 -1.18
CA ALA A 21 -6.87 5.39 -1.25
C ALA A 21 -5.47 5.91 -1.61
N ILE A 22 -4.42 5.36 -0.99
CA ILE A 22 -3.02 5.69 -1.30
C ILE A 22 -2.69 5.32 -2.75
N PHE A 23 -3.07 4.12 -3.21
CA PHE A 23 -2.87 3.71 -4.60
C PHE A 23 -3.52 4.69 -5.59
N LYS A 24 -4.79 5.04 -5.38
CA LYS A 24 -5.51 5.99 -6.24
C LYS A 24 -4.91 7.39 -6.21
N ALA A 25 -4.39 7.83 -5.07
CA ALA A 25 -3.69 9.12 -4.97
C ALA A 25 -2.44 9.14 -5.84
N ASN A 26 -1.70 8.02 -5.92
CA ASN A 26 -0.51 7.88 -6.75
C ASN A 26 -0.83 7.72 -8.24
N MET A 27 -2.01 7.19 -8.63
CA MET A 27 -2.43 7.17 -10.04
C MET A 27 -2.46 8.55 -10.69
N LYS A 28 -2.65 9.61 -9.89
CA LYS A 28 -2.60 11.00 -10.36
C LYS A 28 -1.23 11.42 -10.90
N ILE A 29 -0.16 10.66 -10.61
CA ILE A 29 1.18 10.91 -11.16
C ILE A 29 1.17 10.78 -12.69
N PHE A 30 0.31 9.94 -13.24
CA PHE A 30 0.19 9.70 -14.68
C PHE A 30 -1.07 10.32 -15.28
N ASP A 31 -1.81 11.14 -14.53
CA ASP A 31 -3.02 11.87 -14.96
C ASP A 31 -2.68 13.10 -15.83
N TRP A 32 -1.63 12.98 -16.65
CA TRP A 32 -1.33 13.95 -17.70
C TRP A 32 -2.19 13.57 -18.92
N ASP A 33 -2.86 14.55 -19.52
CA ASP A 33 -3.67 14.38 -20.74
C ASP A 33 -2.80 13.99 -21.95
N ILE A 34 -2.34 12.74 -21.96
CA ILE A 34 -1.61 12.10 -23.04
C ILE A 34 -2.52 11.02 -23.63
N PRO A 35 -2.96 11.15 -24.90
CA PRO A 35 -3.86 10.20 -25.55
C PRO A 35 -3.38 8.74 -25.54
N GLU A 36 -2.08 8.53 -25.41
CA GLU A 36 -1.41 7.22 -25.39
C GLU A 36 -1.21 6.62 -23.99
N ASN A 37 -1.68 7.27 -22.92
CA ASN A 37 -1.52 6.74 -21.56
C ASN A 37 -2.34 5.45 -21.38
N ASP A 38 -1.66 4.32 -21.19
CA ASP A 38 -2.29 3.07 -20.76
C ASP A 38 -2.42 3.09 -19.23
N ASP A 39 -3.61 3.42 -18.74
CA ASP A 39 -3.94 3.44 -17.31
C ASP A 39 -3.57 2.14 -16.60
N ARG A 40 -3.60 0.99 -17.31
CA ARG A 40 -3.25 -0.30 -16.74
C ARG A 40 -1.75 -0.44 -16.56
N GLU A 41 -0.94 0.02 -17.51
CA GLU A 41 0.51 0.02 -17.39
C GLU A 41 0.95 0.93 -16.24
N SER A 42 0.39 2.14 -16.19
CA SER A 42 0.59 3.11 -15.10
C SER A 42 0.22 2.52 -13.74
N ALA A 43 -0.94 1.86 -13.64
CA ALA A 43 -1.37 1.14 -12.43
C ALA A 43 -0.38 0.04 -12.02
N GLN A 44 0.16 -0.72 -12.98
CA GLN A 44 1.11 -1.79 -12.72
C GLN A 44 2.45 -1.25 -12.19
N LEU A 45 2.94 -0.14 -12.75
CA LEU A 45 4.16 0.52 -12.27
C LEU A 45 3.99 1.01 -10.82
N ILE A 46 2.85 1.64 -10.51
CA ILE A 46 2.57 2.15 -9.16
C ILE A 46 2.49 1.02 -8.14
N ILE A 47 1.74 -0.05 -8.43
CA ILE A 47 1.57 -1.13 -7.46
C ILE A 47 2.88 -1.87 -7.19
N ASN A 48 3.77 -1.97 -8.19
CA ASN A 48 5.09 -2.56 -8.00
C ASN A 48 5.94 -1.73 -7.01
N VAL A 49 5.97 -0.40 -7.15
CA VAL A 49 6.68 0.49 -6.23
C VAL A 49 6.07 0.45 -4.82
N MET A 50 4.74 0.40 -4.72
CA MET A 50 4.06 0.24 -3.43
C MET A 50 4.43 -1.09 -2.75
N GLN A 51 4.52 -2.17 -3.52
CA GLN A 51 4.93 -3.48 -3.00
C GLN A 51 6.37 -3.44 -2.47
N GLU A 52 7.30 -2.82 -3.20
CA GLU A 52 8.68 -2.65 -2.73
C GLU A 52 8.76 -1.85 -1.43
N ALA A 53 7.93 -0.80 -1.27
CA ALA A 53 7.85 -0.04 -0.03
C ALA A 53 7.30 -0.88 1.14
N ILE A 54 6.26 -1.68 0.89
CA ILE A 54 5.71 -2.61 1.89
C ILE A 54 6.75 -3.66 2.29
N ASP A 55 7.55 -4.16 1.34
CA ASP A 55 8.58 -5.14 1.64
C ASP A 55 9.74 -4.55 2.45
N LYS A 56 10.06 -3.26 2.27
CA LYS A 56 10.98 -2.54 3.16
C LYS A 56 10.43 -2.41 4.58
N LEU A 57 9.15 -2.05 4.75
CA LEU A 57 8.52 -2.00 6.07
C LEU A 57 8.61 -3.35 6.81
N LYS A 58 8.48 -4.48 6.09
CA LYS A 58 8.69 -5.80 6.68
C LYS A 58 10.12 -6.00 7.18
N GLN A 59 11.12 -5.58 6.41
CA GLN A 59 12.53 -5.66 6.82
C GLN A 59 12.81 -4.78 8.04
N GLU A 60 12.24 -3.58 8.09
CA GLU A 60 12.35 -2.66 9.22
C GLU A 60 11.74 -3.28 10.49
N ILE A 61 10.58 -3.93 10.39
CA ILE A 61 9.97 -4.72 11.49
C ILE A 61 10.90 -5.86 11.94
N GLU A 62 11.43 -6.65 11.01
CA GLU A 62 12.34 -7.77 11.34
C GLU A 62 13.64 -7.30 12.00
N SER A 63 14.10 -6.08 11.68
CA SER A 63 15.27 -5.47 12.30
C SER A 63 15.00 -4.80 13.65
N GLY A 64 13.74 -4.78 14.10
CA GLY A 64 13.33 -4.24 15.38
C GLY A 64 13.16 -2.71 15.41
N GLU A 65 13.07 -2.04 14.25
CA GLU A 65 12.89 -0.57 14.20
C GLU A 65 11.60 -0.11 14.89
N PHE A 66 10.60 -1.00 14.97
CA PHE A 66 9.29 -0.73 15.57
C PHE A 66 9.10 -1.36 16.96
N ASP A 67 10.12 -1.96 17.58
CA ASP A 67 10.00 -2.67 18.87
C ASP A 67 9.56 -1.76 20.05
N ASN A 68 9.67 -0.45 19.90
CA ASN A 68 9.30 0.55 20.90
C ASN A 68 8.23 1.55 20.41
N TYR A 69 7.51 1.20 19.35
CA TYR A 69 6.46 2.04 18.76
C TYR A 69 5.09 1.83 19.41
#